data_AF-A0A192H547-F1
#
_entry.id   AF-A0A192H547-F1
#
_cell.length_a   1.000
_cell.length_b   1.000
_cell.length_c   1.000
_cell.angle_alpha   90.00
_cell.angle_beta   90.00
_cell.angle_gamma   90.00
#
_symmetry.space_group_name_H-M   'P 1'
#
loop_
_entity.id
_entity.type
_entity.pdbx_description
1 polymer ?
#
loop_
_entity_poly.entity_id
_entity_poly.type
_entity_poly.pdbx_seq_one_letter_code
_entity_poly.pdbx_strand_id
1 'polypeptide(L)'
;MANGVGNEESFDMVLDNLARGIGVAEKLAANNAGAEVFIQTMKPKIPESSHLRKGEKRHLRDSLVKDEKPNGAVVVGFTAEKNKGYIGRFQNDGWTPKDKTGKTYAPVAGSHFWEATQREAKGKVQVAVAEVVKREMDRKVRGG
;
A
#
# COMPACT_ATOMS: atom_id res chain seq x y z
N MET A 1 -19.66 -43.02 -37.01
CA MET A 1 -18.29 -42.50 -36.78
C MET A 1 -18.45 -41.14 -36.12
N ALA A 2 -18.38 -41.08 -34.79
CA ALA A 2 -18.41 -39.81 -34.08
C ALA A 2 -17.02 -39.17 -34.22
N ASN A 3 -16.93 -38.05 -34.93
CA ASN A 3 -15.74 -37.21 -34.95
C ASN A 3 -15.65 -36.54 -33.56
N GLY A 4 -14.99 -37.21 -32.61
CA GLY A 4 -14.72 -36.64 -31.30
C GLY A 4 -13.77 -35.47 -31.43
N VAL A 5 -14.23 -34.26 -31.06
CA VAL A 5 -13.38 -33.08 -30.95
C VAL A 5 -12.55 -33.25 -29.68
N GLY A 6 -11.28 -33.64 -29.82
CA GLY A 6 -10.37 -33.92 -28.70
C GLY A 6 -10.02 -32.73 -27.78
N ASN A 7 -10.69 -31.58 -27.95
CA ASN A 7 -10.44 -30.32 -27.23
C ASN A 7 -11.73 -29.70 -26.66
N GLU A 8 -12.86 -30.43 -26.54
CA GLU A 8 -14.08 -29.86 -25.95
C GLU A 8 -13.89 -29.41 -24.49
N GLU A 9 -13.03 -30.07 -23.72
CA GLU A 9 -12.64 -29.62 -22.37
C GLU A 9 -11.87 -28.29 -22.37
N SER A 10 -11.31 -27.83 -23.50
CA SER A 10 -10.37 -26.71 -23.55
C SER A 10 -11.02 -25.32 -23.57
N PHE A 11 -12.22 -25.15 -24.14
CA PHE A 11 -12.83 -23.83 -24.30
C PHE A 11 -13.66 -23.44 -23.07
N ASP A 12 -14.51 -24.34 -22.59
CA ASP A 12 -15.34 -24.09 -21.41
C ASP A 12 -14.50 -23.95 -20.14
N MET A 13 -13.39 -24.69 -20.01
CA MET A 13 -12.48 -24.54 -18.88
C MET A 13 -11.82 -23.16 -18.81
N VAL A 14 -11.51 -22.54 -19.96
CA VAL A 14 -10.99 -21.16 -20.00
C VAL A 14 -12.05 -20.17 -19.57
N LEU A 15 -13.29 -20.34 -20.05
CA LEU A 15 -14.42 -19.49 -19.65
C LEU A 15 -14.75 -19.66 -18.17
N ASP A 16 -14.71 -20.88 -17.63
CA ASP A 16 -14.91 -21.18 -16.21
C ASP A 16 -13.81 -20.56 -15.34
N ASN A 17 -12.55 -20.63 -15.77
CA ASN A 17 -11.44 -20.02 -15.07
C ASN A 17 -11.53 -18.48 -15.05
N LEU A 18 -12.03 -17.87 -16.13
CA LEU A 18 -12.34 -16.44 -16.19
C LEU A 18 -13.56 -16.08 -15.33
N ALA A 19 -14.62 -16.90 -15.34
CA ALA A 19 -15.84 -16.68 -14.58
C ALA A 19 -15.60 -16.71 -13.06
N ARG A 20 -14.60 -17.47 -12.59
CA ARG A 20 -14.12 -17.42 -11.19
C ARG A 20 -13.58 -16.04 -10.79
N GLY A 21 -13.21 -15.19 -11.75
CA GLY A 21 -12.78 -13.82 -11.52
C GLY A 21 -11.49 -13.69 -10.70
N ILE A 22 -11.30 -12.53 -10.07
CA ILE A 22 -10.16 -12.24 -9.19
C ILE A 22 -10.50 -12.70 -7.78
N GLY A 23 -9.77 -13.68 -7.27
CA GLY A 23 -9.91 -14.18 -5.92
C GLY A 23 -9.21 -13.31 -4.88
N VAL A 24 -9.30 -13.75 -3.62
CA VAL A 24 -8.70 -13.04 -2.48
C VAL A 24 -7.18 -12.96 -2.59
N ALA A 25 -6.53 -14.04 -3.05
CA ALA A 25 -5.08 -14.11 -3.19
C ALA A 25 -4.58 -13.15 -4.28
N GLU A 26 -5.24 -13.13 -5.44
CA GLU A 26 -4.91 -12.22 -6.53
C GLU A 26 -5.15 -10.75 -6.14
N LYS A 27 -6.24 -10.50 -5.41
CA LYS A 27 -6.52 -9.17 -4.85
C LYS A 27 -5.45 -8.74 -3.84
N LEU A 28 -5.01 -9.64 -2.97
CA LEU A 28 -3.93 -9.38 -2.02
C LEU A 28 -2.63 -9.04 -2.76
N ALA A 29 -2.26 -9.83 -3.77
CA ALA A 29 -1.06 -9.59 -4.57
C ALA A 29 -1.10 -8.22 -5.27
N ALA A 30 -2.23 -7.87 -5.90
CA ALA A 30 -2.39 -6.60 -6.59
C ALA A 30 -2.34 -5.42 -5.61
N ASN A 31 -3.02 -5.51 -4.47
CA ASN A 31 -2.99 -4.46 -3.44
C ASN A 31 -1.61 -4.32 -2.79
N ASN A 32 -0.88 -5.42 -2.62
CA ASN A 32 0.49 -5.40 -2.12
C ASN A 32 1.45 -4.68 -3.07
N ALA A 33 1.30 -4.88 -4.38
CA ALA A 33 2.09 -4.15 -5.38
C ALA A 33 1.81 -2.64 -5.31
N GLY A 34 0.53 -2.25 -5.22
CA GLY A 34 0.15 -0.85 -5.03
C GLY A 34 0.70 -0.25 -3.73
N ALA A 35 0.58 -0.97 -2.61
CA ALA A 35 1.08 -0.54 -1.30
C ALA A 35 2.60 -0.35 -1.30
N GLU A 36 3.35 -1.22 -1.97
CA GLU A 36 4.80 -1.11 -2.09
C GLU A 36 5.21 0.18 -2.82
N VAL A 37 4.57 0.50 -3.95
CA VAL A 37 4.80 1.74 -4.69
C VAL A 37 4.48 2.96 -3.82
N PHE A 38 3.38 2.92 -3.07
CA PHE A 38 3.02 4.01 -2.15
C PHE A 38 4.09 4.21 -1.08
N ILE A 39 4.54 3.12 -0.43
CA ILE A 39 5.60 3.15 0.59
C ILE A 39 6.90 3.71 0.03
N GLN A 40 7.33 3.26 -1.15
CA GLN A 40 8.56 3.74 -1.79
C GLN A 40 8.47 5.23 -2.15
N THR A 41 7.29 5.70 -2.56
CA THR A 41 7.04 7.12 -2.84
C THR A 41 7.01 7.96 -1.56
N MET A 42 6.49 7.40 -0.46
CA MET A 42 6.31 8.10 0.82
C MET A 42 7.60 8.24 1.62
N LYS A 43 8.40 7.16 1.71
CA LYS A 43 9.63 7.10 2.50
C LYS A 43 10.56 8.31 2.37
N PRO A 44 10.90 8.79 1.16
CA PRO A 44 11.80 9.95 1.01
C PRO A 44 11.17 11.29 1.44
N LYS A 45 9.84 11.35 1.59
CA LYS A 45 9.12 12.56 2.00
C LYS A 45 8.98 12.67 3.51
N ILE A 46 9.16 11.58 4.24
CA ILE A 46 9.06 11.56 5.71
C ILE A 46 10.34 12.21 6.28
N PRO A 47 10.22 13.25 7.12
CA PRO A 47 11.37 13.92 7.69
C PRO A 47 12.33 12.98 8.42
N GLU A 48 13.62 13.28 8.27
CA GLU A 48 14.70 12.54 8.90
C GLU A 48 15.29 13.36 10.05
N SER A 49 15.63 12.70 11.16
CA SER A 49 16.48 13.29 12.19
C SER A 49 17.91 12.84 11.97
N SER A 50 18.86 13.76 11.83
CA SER A 50 20.30 13.46 11.83
C SER A 50 20.82 13.12 13.23
N HIS A 51 20.04 13.41 14.29
CA HIS A 51 20.40 13.15 15.67
C HIS A 51 19.76 11.82 16.12
N LEU A 52 20.44 10.71 15.89
CA LEU A 52 20.11 9.42 16.48
C LEU A 52 20.88 9.23 17.78
N ARG A 53 20.19 8.85 18.86
CA ARG A 53 20.89 8.38 20.07
C ARG A 53 21.45 6.98 19.80
N LYS A 54 22.60 6.66 20.41
CA LYS A 54 23.28 5.36 20.24
C LYS A 54 22.30 4.21 20.58
N GLY A 55 21.96 3.40 19.58
CA GLY A 55 21.06 2.24 19.74
C GLY A 55 19.58 2.48 19.40
N GLU A 56 19.16 3.68 18.98
CA GLU A 56 17.80 3.88 18.46
C GLU A 56 17.64 3.30 17.05
N LYS A 57 16.60 2.46 16.85
CA LYS A 57 16.21 2.01 15.52
C LYS A 57 15.79 3.22 14.68
N ARG A 58 16.38 3.26 13.48
CA ARG A 58 16.28 4.29 12.45
C ARG A 58 14.82 4.78 12.28
N HIS A 59 14.66 6.10 12.33
CA HIS A 59 13.62 6.99 11.81
C HIS A 59 12.14 6.54 11.69
N LEU A 60 11.24 7.52 11.79
CA LEU A 60 9.80 7.34 11.58
C LEU A 60 9.46 6.64 10.25
N ARG A 61 10.24 6.89 9.20
CA ARG A 61 10.07 6.24 7.89
C ARG A 61 10.12 4.71 7.93
N ASP A 62 10.91 4.14 8.85
CA ASP A 62 11.12 2.70 8.95
C ASP A 62 9.98 2.02 9.72
N SER A 63 9.11 2.82 10.34
CA SER A 63 7.87 2.34 10.94
C SER A 63 6.69 2.33 9.96
N LEU A 64 6.90 2.68 8.69
CA LEU A 64 5.87 2.56 7.66
C LEU A 64 5.74 1.09 7.23
N VAL A 65 4.56 0.51 7.46
CA VAL A 65 4.26 -0.91 7.27
C VAL A 65 2.99 -1.13 6.46
N LYS A 66 2.84 -2.35 5.96
CA LYS A 66 1.62 -2.87 5.31
C LYS A 66 0.84 -3.70 6.32
N ASP A 67 -0.46 -3.53 6.36
CA ASP A 67 -1.41 -4.31 7.15
C ASP A 67 -2.35 -5.03 6.17
N GLU A 68 -2.10 -6.32 6.00
CA GLU A 68 -2.83 -7.20 5.10
C GLU A 68 -4.10 -7.71 5.78
N LYS A 69 -5.23 -7.63 5.07
CA LYS A 69 -6.53 -8.06 5.57
C LYS A 69 -6.95 -9.39 4.95
N PRO A 70 -7.74 -10.23 5.67
CA PRO A 70 -8.20 -11.52 5.17
C PRO A 70 -9.01 -11.46 3.86
N ASN A 71 -9.58 -10.29 3.53
CA ASN A 71 -10.33 -10.06 2.29
C ASN A 71 -9.45 -9.57 1.12
N GLY A 72 -8.12 -9.66 1.26
CA GLY A 72 -7.12 -9.23 0.28
C GLY A 72 -6.89 -7.73 0.22
N ALA A 73 -7.48 -6.93 1.12
CA ALA A 73 -7.15 -5.51 1.22
C ALA A 73 -5.78 -5.30 1.88
N VAL A 74 -5.06 -4.26 1.48
CA VAL A 74 -3.79 -3.87 2.11
C VAL A 74 -3.89 -2.40 2.51
N VAL A 75 -3.61 -2.12 3.77
CA VAL A 75 -3.57 -0.76 4.31
C VAL A 75 -2.12 -0.39 4.59
N VAL A 76 -1.70 0.80 4.18
CA VAL A 76 -0.39 1.34 4.54
C VAL A 76 -0.55 2.28 5.72
N GLY A 77 0.33 2.19 6.70
CA GLY A 77 0.33 3.06 7.87
C GLY A 77 1.60 2.95 8.69
N PHE A 78 1.71 3.75 9.74
CA PHE A 78 2.80 3.62 10.70
C PHE A 78 2.48 2.57 11.76
N THR A 79 3.51 1.93 12.32
CA THR A 79 3.33 0.97 13.41
C THR A 79 2.64 1.63 14.62
N ALA A 80 1.83 0.85 15.34
CA ALA A 80 1.22 1.30 16.59
C ALA A 80 2.27 1.37 17.73
N GLU A 81 3.38 0.65 17.58
CA GLU A 81 4.45 0.62 18.56
C GLU A 81 4.98 2.02 18.87
N LYS A 82 5.18 2.32 20.15
CA LYS A 82 5.80 3.57 20.61
C LYS A 82 5.17 4.84 19.99
N ASN A 83 3.85 4.80 19.72
CA ASN A 83 3.08 5.93 19.19
C ASN A 83 3.56 6.46 17.84
N LYS A 84 4.18 5.63 16.98
CA LYS A 84 4.69 6.10 15.68
C LYS A 84 3.60 6.67 14.77
N GLY A 85 2.39 6.11 14.79
CA GLY A 85 1.24 6.71 14.10
C GLY A 85 0.90 8.13 14.55
N TYR A 86 0.94 8.40 15.86
CA TYR A 86 0.71 9.75 16.39
C TYR A 86 1.83 10.71 16.00
N ILE A 87 3.09 10.26 16.09
CA ILE A 87 4.25 11.05 15.67
C ILE A 87 4.17 11.36 14.16
N GLY A 88 3.75 10.38 13.34
CA GLY A 88 3.44 10.54 11.91
C GLY A 88 2.46 11.66 11.65
N ARG A 89 1.29 11.62 12.27
CA ARG A 89 0.28 12.68 12.13
C ARG A 89 0.79 14.03 12.59
N PHE A 90 1.47 14.07 13.73
CA PHE A 90 2.00 15.31 14.27
C PHE A 90 3.00 15.99 13.34
N GLN A 91 3.85 15.21 12.67
CA GLN A 91 4.78 15.72 11.66
C GLN A 91 4.10 16.04 10.32
N ASN A 92 3.05 15.30 9.95
CA ASN A 92 2.31 15.51 8.72
C ASN A 92 1.43 16.77 8.78
N ASP A 93 0.62 16.88 9.82
CA ASP A 93 -0.46 17.86 9.94
C ASP A 93 0.02 19.17 10.60
N GLY A 94 1.11 19.09 11.37
CA GLY A 94 1.60 20.18 12.19
C GLY A 94 0.89 20.24 13.54
N TRP A 95 1.23 21.24 14.35
CA TRP A 95 0.69 21.41 15.69
C TRP A 95 0.82 22.83 16.20
N THR A 96 0.04 23.18 17.22
CA THR A 96 0.19 24.44 17.95
C THR A 96 0.71 24.15 19.35
N PRO A 97 1.93 24.59 19.71
CA PRO A 97 2.48 24.33 21.03
C PRO A 97 1.67 25.04 22.13
N LYS A 98 1.54 24.38 23.27
CA LYS A 98 0.92 24.92 24.49
C LYS A 98 1.87 24.70 25.66
N ASP A 99 2.01 25.71 26.52
CA ASP A 99 2.71 25.53 27.80
C ASP A 99 1.79 24.98 28.88
N LYS A 100 2.34 24.77 30.08
CA LYS A 100 1.63 24.23 31.24
C LYS A 100 0.49 25.14 31.73
N THR A 101 0.50 26.42 31.36
CA THR A 101 -0.54 27.40 31.71
C THR A 101 -1.65 27.47 30.65
N GLY A 102 -1.50 26.73 29.54
CA GLY A 102 -2.44 26.70 28.42
C GLY A 102 -2.21 27.80 27.37
N LYS A 103 -1.19 28.64 27.54
CA LYS A 103 -0.83 29.65 26.54
C LYS A 103 -0.30 28.97 25.29
N THR A 104 -0.83 29.37 24.14
CA THR A 104 -0.43 28.87 22.82
C THR A 104 0.74 29.68 22.26
N TYR A 105 1.55 29.04 21.42
CA TYR A 105 2.66 29.65 20.69
C TYR A 105 2.39 29.58 19.18
N ALA A 106 3.30 30.16 18.39
CA ALA A 106 3.22 30.12 16.93
C ALA A 106 3.05 28.67 16.45
N PRO A 107 2.08 28.41 15.54
CA PRO A 107 1.88 27.08 14.98
C PRO A 107 3.13 26.59 14.24
N VAL A 108 3.44 25.31 14.42
CA VAL A 108 4.44 24.61 13.63
C VAL A 108 3.73 23.95 12.46
N ALA A 109 4.13 24.35 11.24
CA ALA A 109 3.55 23.82 10.01
C ALA A 109 3.85 22.32 9.84
N GLY A 110 2.87 21.61 9.30
CA GLY A 110 3.00 20.22 8.89
C GLY A 110 3.82 20.07 7.62
N SER A 111 4.43 18.90 7.44
CA SER A 111 5.18 18.56 6.23
C SER A 111 4.28 18.03 5.10
N HIS A 112 3.04 17.64 5.40
CA HIS A 112 2.04 17.17 4.45
C HIS A 112 2.55 16.09 3.47
N PHE A 113 3.47 15.23 3.95
CA PHE A 113 4.06 14.17 3.14
C PHE A 113 3.02 13.14 2.71
N TRP A 114 1.94 12.95 3.48
CA TRP A 114 0.88 11.99 3.14
C TRP A 114 0.11 12.45 1.92
N GLU A 115 -0.37 13.69 1.92
CA GLU A 115 -1.11 14.31 0.82
C GLU A 115 -0.22 14.47 -0.42
N ALA A 116 1.06 14.79 -0.22
CA ALA A 116 2.04 14.84 -1.30
C ALA A 116 2.31 13.45 -1.89
N THR A 117 2.27 12.39 -1.09
CA THR A 117 2.40 11.01 -1.56
C THR A 117 1.15 10.59 -2.31
N GLN A 118 -0.05 10.84 -1.78
CA GLN A 118 -1.31 10.48 -2.44
C GLN A 118 -1.41 11.10 -3.84
N ARG A 119 -1.03 12.37 -3.98
CA ARG A 119 -1.03 13.07 -5.27
C ARG A 119 -0.04 12.44 -6.26
N GLU A 120 1.17 12.12 -5.83
CA GLU A 120 2.21 11.57 -6.71
C GLU A 120 2.01 10.09 -7.04
N ALA A 121 1.60 9.30 -6.05
CA ALA A 121 1.51 7.85 -6.17
C ALA A 121 0.24 7.39 -6.88
N LYS A 122 -0.83 8.20 -6.96
CA LYS A 122 -2.14 7.80 -7.50
C LYS A 122 -2.05 7.03 -8.82
N GLY A 123 -1.36 7.58 -9.82
CA GLY A 123 -1.18 6.91 -11.12
C GLY A 123 -0.27 5.69 -11.05
N LYS A 124 0.83 5.78 -10.32
CA LYS A 124 1.82 4.69 -10.18
C LYS A 124 1.22 3.46 -9.50
N VAL A 125 0.42 3.69 -8.46
CA VAL A 125 -0.32 2.64 -7.73
C VAL A 125 -1.32 1.95 -8.64
N GLN A 126 -2.10 2.72 -9.41
CA GLN A 126 -3.07 2.16 -10.36
C GLN A 126 -2.39 1.29 -11.42
N VAL A 127 -1.26 1.73 -11.97
CA VAL A 127 -0.47 0.96 -12.93
C VAL A 127 0.04 -0.34 -12.30
N ALA A 128 0.66 -0.28 -11.12
CA ALA A 128 1.18 -1.46 -10.44
C ALA A 128 0.09 -2.50 -10.12
N VAL A 129 -1.09 -2.04 -9.67
CA VAL A 129 -2.26 -2.90 -9.43
C VAL A 129 -2.73 -3.53 -10.75
N ALA A 130 -2.88 -2.73 -11.80
CA ALA A 130 -3.36 -3.20 -13.11
C ALA A 130 -2.43 -4.23 -13.76
N GLU A 131 -1.11 -4.06 -13.63
CA GLU A 131 -0.12 -5.01 -14.15
C GLU A 131 -0.24 -6.39 -13.48
N VAL A 132 -0.43 -6.43 -12.16
CA VAL A 132 -0.63 -7.70 -11.44
C VAL A 132 -1.95 -8.34 -11.83
N VAL A 133 -3.04 -7.57 -11.89
CA VAL A 133 -4.35 -8.06 -12.31
C VAL A 133 -4.30 -8.63 -13.73
N LYS A 134 -3.66 -7.91 -14.67
CA LYS A 134 -3.49 -8.36 -16.05
C LYS A 134 -2.74 -9.69 -16.11
N ARG A 135 -1.66 -9.84 -15.34
CA ARG A 135 -0.89 -11.09 -15.28
C ARG A 135 -1.72 -12.26 -14.77
N GLU A 136 -2.54 -12.05 -13.74
CA GLU A 136 -3.42 -13.10 -13.22
C GLU A 136 -4.53 -13.48 -14.20
N MET A 137 -5.09 -12.50 -14.92
CA MET A 137 -6.02 -12.77 -16.00
C MET A 137 -5.36 -13.56 -17.14
N ASP A 138 -4.17 -13.15 -17.58
CA ASP A 138 -3.41 -13.83 -18.63
C ASP A 138 -3.09 -15.29 -18.25
N ARG A 139 -2.77 -15.54 -16.97
CA ARG A 139 -2.56 -16.90 -16.45
C ARG A 139 -3.81 -17.76 -16.54
N LYS A 140 -4.96 -17.22 -16.14
CA LYS A 140 -6.26 -17.92 -16.21
C LYS A 140 -6.69 -18.21 -17.65
N VAL A 141 -6.42 -17.30 -18.58
CA VAL A 141 -6.67 -17.50 -20.02
C VAL A 141 -5.81 -18.62 -20.60
N ARG A 142 -4.58 -18.79 -20.11
CA ARG A 142 -3.63 -19.79 -20.61
C ARG A 142 -3.76 -21.18 -19.98
N GLY A 143 -4.74 -21.39 -19.09
CA GLY A 143 -5.02 -22.71 -18.51
C GLY A 143 -4.40 -22.99 -17.14
N GLY A 144 -3.81 -21.99 -16.46
CA GLY A 144 -3.30 -22.12 -15.09
C GLY A 144 -1.81 -22.37 -14.98
#